data_AF-A0A6B0Z0Z5-F1
#
_entry.id   AF-A0A6B0Z0Z5-F1
#
_cell.length_a   1.000
_cell.length_b   1.000
_cell.length_c   1.000
_cell.angle_alpha   90.00
_cell.angle_beta   90.00
_cell.angle_gamma   90.00
#
_symmetry.space_group_name_H-M   'P 1'
#
loop_
_entity.id
_entity.type
_entity.pdbx_description
1 polymer ?
#
loop_
_entity_poly.entity_id
_entity_poly.type
_entity_poly.pdbx_seq_one_letter_code
_entity_poly.pdbx_strand_id
1 'polypeptide(L)'
;MASYRSKHVERFYELLKELEERVGGKRMLKDCDGHEGWPKGVYFFFEEGETRYGNPEDLRVVYVGTHGTKSGSPSTLWWRLTQHKNDVGRSGFRDHLAKALRNRSRNKGNPIPRHNHQTCVSRYIGQMPFLWVKAEDE
;
A
#
# COMPACT_ATOMS: atom_id res chain seq x y z
N MET A 1 -23.43 14.11 17.36
CA MET A 1 -23.74 13.30 16.16
C MET A 1 -22.46 13.09 15.37
N ALA A 2 -22.16 11.87 14.93
CA ALA A 2 -21.01 11.61 14.07
C ALA A 2 -21.18 12.36 12.73
N SER A 3 -20.13 13.08 12.31
CA SER A 3 -20.09 13.74 11.00
C SER A 3 -20.30 12.72 9.88
N TYR A 4 -20.94 13.13 8.77
CA TYR A 4 -21.01 12.33 7.53
C TYR A 4 -19.65 11.74 7.15
N ARG A 5 -18.57 12.52 7.31
CA ARG A 5 -17.21 12.05 7.07
C ARG A 5 -16.83 10.86 7.96
N SER A 6 -17.17 10.88 9.24
CA SER A 6 -16.87 9.77 10.18
C SER A 6 -17.57 8.50 9.74
N LYS A 7 -18.86 8.60 9.40
CA LYS A 7 -19.67 7.46 8.97
C LYS A 7 -19.12 6.81 7.69
N HIS A 8 -18.69 7.60 6.71
CA HIS A 8 -18.07 7.07 5.49
C HIS A 8 -16.73 6.38 5.76
N VAL A 9 -15.94 6.91 6.70
CA VAL A 9 -14.67 6.29 7.09
C VAL A 9 -14.93 4.99 7.88
N GLU A 10 -15.91 4.96 8.79
CA GLU A 10 -16.38 3.72 9.43
C GLU A 10 -16.77 2.68 8.39
N ARG A 11 -17.67 3.05 7.45
CA ARG A 11 -18.11 2.15 6.39
C ARG A 11 -16.95 1.66 5.50
N PHE A 12 -16.00 2.52 5.19
CA PHE A 12 -14.82 2.14 4.41
C PHE A 12 -13.98 1.08 5.12
N TYR A 13 -13.75 1.22 6.43
CA TYR A 13 -12.96 0.24 7.19
C TYR A 13 -13.73 -1.07 7.44
N GLU A 14 -15.07 -1.02 7.58
CA GLU A 14 -15.90 -2.24 7.57
C GLU A 14 -15.72 -3.03 6.28
N LEU A 15 -15.74 -2.35 5.12
CA LEU A 15 -15.53 -2.99 3.82
C LEU A 15 -14.11 -3.55 3.67
N LEU A 16 -13.10 -2.87 4.22
CA LEU A 16 -11.74 -3.39 4.24
C LEU A 16 -11.60 -4.65 5.10
N LYS A 17 -12.30 -4.72 6.23
CA LYS A 17 -12.32 -5.91 7.08
C LYS A 17 -12.98 -7.09 6.38
N GLU A 18 -14.13 -6.86 5.73
CA GLU A 18 -14.79 -7.89 4.91
C GLU A 18 -13.85 -8.37 3.78
N LEU A 19 -13.18 -7.42 3.10
CA LEU A 19 -12.22 -7.74 2.06
C LEU A 19 -11.07 -8.60 2.60
N GLU A 20 -10.49 -8.21 3.74
CA GLU A 20 -9.42 -8.93 4.40
C GLU A 20 -9.80 -10.38 4.70
N GLU A 21 -10.98 -10.59 5.29
CA GLU A 21 -11.51 -11.93 5.56
C GLU A 21 -11.65 -12.75 4.28
N ARG A 22 -12.15 -12.13 3.19
CA ARG A 22 -12.36 -12.80 1.89
C ARG A 22 -11.06 -13.17 1.17
N VAL A 23 -10.00 -12.38 1.33
CA VAL A 23 -8.70 -12.63 0.67
C VAL A 23 -7.70 -13.38 1.56
N GLY A 24 -8.12 -13.77 2.78
CA GLY A 24 -7.30 -14.56 3.70
C GLY A 24 -6.27 -13.74 4.50
N GLY A 25 -6.51 -12.44 4.66
CA GLY A 25 -5.64 -11.54 5.43
C GLY A 25 -4.84 -10.55 4.57
N LYS A 26 -4.21 -9.58 5.24
CA LYS A 26 -3.22 -8.70 4.60
C LYS A 26 -1.98 -9.49 4.19
N ARG A 27 -1.40 -9.16 3.04
CA ARG A 27 -0.14 -9.74 2.57
C ARG A 27 0.99 -8.74 2.67
N MET A 28 2.23 -9.22 2.79
CA MET A 28 3.42 -8.37 2.69
C MET A 28 3.99 -8.45 1.28
N LEU A 29 4.36 -7.30 0.69
CA LEU A 29 4.85 -7.28 -0.69
C LEU A 29 6.17 -8.06 -0.88
N LYS A 30 6.99 -8.16 0.17
CA LYS A 30 8.23 -8.95 0.15
C LYS A 30 7.95 -10.43 -0.15
N ASP A 31 6.82 -10.95 0.33
CA ASP A 31 6.40 -12.36 0.25
C ASP A 31 5.52 -12.65 -0.98
N CYS A 32 5.28 -11.65 -1.82
CA CYS A 32 4.50 -11.78 -3.06
C CYS A 32 5.40 -12.04 -4.27
N ASP A 33 4.89 -12.78 -5.26
CA ASP A 33 5.55 -13.03 -6.55
C ASP A 33 4.56 -12.97 -7.72
N GLY A 34 5.02 -13.21 -8.95
CA GLY A 34 4.20 -13.08 -10.16
C GLY A 34 3.27 -14.26 -10.48
N HIS A 35 3.32 -15.35 -9.71
CA HIS A 35 2.65 -16.61 -10.06
C HIS A 35 1.19 -16.69 -9.59
N GLU A 36 0.67 -15.67 -8.92
CA GLU A 36 -0.61 -15.72 -8.20
C GLU A 36 -1.80 -15.11 -8.96
N GLY A 37 -1.71 -14.95 -10.29
CA GLY A 37 -2.85 -14.53 -11.11
C GLY A 37 -3.42 -13.16 -10.74
N TRP A 38 -2.54 -12.21 -10.38
CA TRP A 38 -2.91 -10.90 -9.83
C TRP A 38 -3.93 -10.13 -10.68
N PRO A 39 -5.11 -9.80 -10.13
CA PRO A 39 -6.16 -9.13 -10.88
C PRO A 39 -5.85 -7.64 -11.08
N LYS A 40 -6.52 -7.01 -12.05
CA LYS A 40 -6.61 -5.55 -12.12
C LYS A 40 -7.49 -5.03 -10.98
N GLY A 41 -7.29 -3.78 -10.55
CA GLY A 41 -8.17 -3.17 -9.56
C GLY A 41 -7.50 -2.17 -8.63
N VAL A 42 -7.96 -2.13 -7.39
CA VAL A 42 -7.55 -1.17 -6.35
C VAL A 42 -6.77 -1.90 -5.26
N TYR A 43 -5.71 -1.29 -4.77
CA TYR A 43 -4.91 -1.83 -3.66
C TYR A 43 -4.68 -0.78 -2.58
N PHE A 44 -4.58 -1.26 -1.34
CA PHE A 44 -4.52 -0.47 -0.12
C PHE A 44 -3.30 -0.90 0.68
N PHE A 45 -2.34 0.01 0.89
CA PHE A 45 -1.20 -0.22 1.77
C PHE A 45 -1.49 0.32 3.16
N PHE A 46 -1.05 -0.43 4.15
CA PHE A 46 -1.08 -0.11 5.57
C PHE A 46 0.35 0.05 6.10
N GLU A 47 0.52 0.72 7.23
CA GLU A 47 1.82 0.89 7.88
C GLU A 47 1.71 0.44 9.33
N GLU A 48 2.57 -0.48 9.76
CA GLU A 48 2.61 -0.92 11.16
C GLU A 48 2.90 0.26 12.09
N GLY A 49 2.14 0.35 13.18
CA GLY A 49 2.23 1.45 14.14
C GLY A 49 1.48 2.72 13.74
N GLU A 50 0.97 2.83 12.52
CA GLU A 50 0.03 3.88 12.13
C GLU A 50 -1.40 3.33 12.26
N THR A 51 -2.12 3.75 13.30
CA THR A 51 -3.47 3.28 13.59
C THR A 51 -4.52 4.32 13.24
N ARG A 52 -5.76 3.88 13.05
CA ARG A 52 -6.89 4.74 12.76
C ARG A 52 -7.20 5.63 13.98
N TYR A 53 -7.48 6.90 13.72
CA TYR A 53 -7.96 7.79 14.79
C TYR A 53 -9.27 7.27 15.39
N GLY A 54 -9.27 7.08 16.71
CA GLY A 54 -10.41 6.57 17.46
C GLY A 54 -10.57 5.04 17.44
N ASN A 55 -9.73 4.30 16.71
CA ASN A 55 -9.66 2.83 16.82
C ASN A 55 -8.21 2.35 16.70
N PRO A 56 -7.50 2.10 17.81
CA PRO A 56 -6.10 1.69 17.79
C PRO A 56 -5.89 0.27 17.25
N GLU A 57 -6.93 -0.56 17.16
CA GLU A 57 -6.84 -1.93 16.62
C GLU A 57 -6.78 -1.96 15.09
N ASP A 58 -7.27 -0.90 14.42
CA ASP A 58 -7.28 -0.81 12.96
C ASP A 58 -6.02 -0.10 12.45
N LEU A 59 -5.21 -0.77 11.62
CA LEU A 59 -4.13 -0.12 10.89
C LEU A 59 -4.69 0.90 9.90
N ARG A 60 -4.06 2.08 9.82
CA ARG A 60 -4.45 3.14 8.88
C ARG A 60 -4.02 2.77 7.46
N VAL A 61 -4.93 2.97 6.51
CA VAL A 61 -4.55 3.02 5.09
C VAL A 61 -3.68 4.25 4.85
N VAL A 62 -2.44 4.04 4.40
CA VAL A 62 -1.46 5.10 4.12
C VAL A 62 -1.29 5.38 2.63
N TYR A 63 -1.71 4.46 1.77
CA TYR A 63 -1.71 4.66 0.33
C TYR A 63 -2.80 3.83 -0.35
N VAL A 64 -3.46 4.45 -1.33
CA VAL A 64 -4.42 3.80 -2.22
C VAL A 64 -3.87 3.94 -3.63
N GLY A 65 -3.79 2.82 -4.35
CA GLY A 65 -3.40 2.82 -5.75
C GLY A 65 -4.40 2.03 -6.60
N THR A 66 -4.39 2.33 -7.90
CA THR A 66 -5.18 1.61 -8.89
C THR A 66 -4.26 1.06 -9.97
N HIS A 67 -4.69 -0.02 -10.62
CA HIS A 67 -3.99 -0.53 -11.79
C HIS A 67 -4.92 -1.25 -12.76
N GLY A 68 -4.61 -1.14 -14.06
CA GLY A 68 -5.30 -1.88 -15.11
C GLY A 68 -6.69 -1.34 -15.47
N THR A 69 -7.07 -0.13 -15.05
CA THR A 69 -8.41 0.47 -15.23
C THR A 69 -8.76 0.84 -16.68
N LYS A 70 -7.95 0.42 -17.66
CA LYS A 70 -8.25 0.58 -19.09
C LYS A 70 -8.53 -0.80 -19.68
N SER A 71 -9.68 -0.93 -20.34
CA SER A 71 -10.04 -2.13 -21.10
C SER A 71 -8.95 -2.48 -22.11
N GLY A 72 -8.64 -3.77 -22.23
CA GLY A 72 -7.61 -4.30 -23.13
C GLY A 72 -6.15 -4.07 -22.69
N SER A 73 -5.88 -3.40 -21.57
CA SER A 73 -4.51 -3.24 -21.09
C SER A 73 -3.92 -4.57 -20.59
N PRO A 74 -2.73 -5.01 -21.06
CA PRO A 74 -2.08 -6.24 -20.60
C PRO A 74 -1.40 -6.09 -19.22
N SER A 75 -1.40 -4.88 -18.64
CA SER A 75 -0.70 -4.61 -17.39
C SER A 75 -1.48 -5.15 -16.18
N THR A 76 -0.83 -6.00 -15.38
CA THR A 76 -1.41 -6.63 -14.18
C THR A 76 -1.05 -5.86 -12.92
N LEU A 77 -1.82 -6.03 -11.83
CA LEU A 77 -1.45 -5.44 -10.53
C LEU A 77 -0.02 -5.84 -10.13
N TRP A 78 0.39 -7.08 -10.42
CA TRP A 78 1.78 -7.50 -10.18
C TRP A 78 2.79 -6.61 -10.89
N TRP A 79 2.57 -6.25 -12.15
CA TRP A 79 3.47 -5.33 -12.87
C TRP A 79 3.59 -3.99 -12.15
N ARG A 80 2.51 -3.48 -11.55
CA ARG A 80 2.58 -2.25 -10.72
C ARG A 80 3.30 -2.48 -9.39
N LEU A 81 3.04 -3.62 -8.74
CA LEU A 81 3.68 -3.97 -7.49
C LEU A 81 5.20 -4.18 -7.64
N THR A 82 5.67 -4.71 -8.78
CA THR A 82 7.12 -4.83 -9.05
C THR A 82 7.80 -3.48 -9.17
N GLN A 83 7.14 -2.45 -9.70
CA GLN A 83 7.66 -1.08 -9.69
C GLN A 83 7.90 -0.57 -8.27
N HIS A 84 6.96 -0.89 -7.36
CA HIS A 84 7.11 -0.56 -5.95
C HIS A 84 8.15 -1.43 -5.26
N LYS A 85 8.31 -2.71 -5.63
CA LYS A 85 9.22 -3.67 -5.00
C LYS A 85 10.68 -3.45 -5.42
N ASN A 86 10.93 -3.26 -6.71
CA ASN A 86 12.26 -3.34 -7.32
C ASN A 86 12.82 -1.98 -7.79
N ASP A 87 12.13 -0.89 -7.47
CA ASP A 87 12.51 0.47 -7.90
C ASP A 87 12.65 0.64 -9.41
N VAL A 88 11.78 -0.02 -10.16
CA VAL A 88 11.75 0.08 -11.62
C VAL A 88 10.67 1.06 -12.05
N GLY A 89 11.08 2.14 -12.71
CA GLY A 89 10.19 3.21 -13.18
C GLY A 89 9.85 4.27 -12.14
N ARG A 90 8.91 5.17 -12.47
CA ARG A 90 8.49 6.26 -11.57
C ARG A 90 7.33 5.81 -10.69
N SER A 91 7.45 6.05 -9.38
CA SER A 91 6.40 5.79 -8.41
C SER A 91 6.30 6.94 -7.38
N GLY A 92 5.23 7.72 -7.47
CA GLY A 92 4.97 8.78 -6.48
C GLY A 92 4.81 8.25 -5.06
N PHE A 93 4.37 6.99 -4.89
CA PHE A 93 4.34 6.33 -3.60
C PHE A 93 5.75 6.16 -3.01
N ARG A 94 6.68 5.64 -3.82
CA ARG A 94 8.10 5.51 -3.44
C ARG A 94 8.71 6.86 -3.10
N ASP A 95 8.42 7.90 -3.89
CA ASP A 95 8.95 9.25 -3.66
C ASP A 95 8.49 9.84 -2.32
N HIS A 96 7.21 9.68 -1.99
CA HIS A 96 6.65 10.10 -0.71
C HIS A 96 7.27 9.34 0.46
N LEU A 97 7.38 8.01 0.36
CA LEU A 97 8.02 7.19 1.39
C LEU A 97 9.51 7.52 1.55
N ALA A 98 10.24 7.75 0.45
CA ALA A 98 11.64 8.17 0.51
C ALA A 98 11.80 9.48 1.28
N LYS A 99 10.90 10.45 1.06
CA LYS A 99 10.88 11.72 1.80
C LYS A 99 10.56 11.50 3.28
N ALA A 100 9.55 10.68 3.60
CA ALA A 100 9.16 10.38 4.98
C ALA A 100 10.27 9.67 5.76
N LEU A 101 10.89 8.63 5.16
CA LEU A 101 11.97 7.87 5.78
C LEU A 101 13.20 8.74 6.03
N ARG A 102 13.58 9.60 5.07
CA ARG A 102 14.67 10.57 5.26
C ARG A 102 14.42 11.48 6.45
N ASN A 103 13.22 12.04 6.56
CA ASN A 103 12.87 12.93 7.67
C ASN A 103 12.91 12.18 9.01
N ARG A 104 12.33 10.97 9.06
CA ARG A 104 12.33 10.12 10.26
C ARG A 104 13.75 9.77 10.71
N SER A 105 14.60 9.36 9.78
CA SER A 105 16.00 9.00 10.02
C SER A 105 16.84 10.18 10.51
N ARG A 106 16.67 11.36 9.90
CA ARG A 106 17.34 12.60 10.33
C ARG A 106 16.91 13.02 11.73
N ASN A 107 15.61 12.94 12.04
CA ASN A 107 15.09 13.29 13.37
C ASN A 107 15.58 12.33 14.46
N LYS A 108 15.93 11.08 14.11
CA LYS A 108 16.55 10.11 15.02
C LYS A 108 18.08 10.25 15.12
N GLY A 109 18.68 11.24 14.46
CA GLY A 109 20.14 11.43 14.45
C GLY A 109 20.93 10.37 13.65
N ASN A 110 20.25 9.53 12.86
CA ASN A 110 20.87 8.46 12.07
C ASN A 110 20.50 8.59 10.58
N PRO A 111 21.05 9.59 9.85
CA PRO A 111 20.72 9.87 8.46
C PRO A 111 21.06 8.70 7.52
N ILE A 112 20.08 8.26 6.72
CA ILE A 112 20.29 7.22 5.70
C ILE A 112 21.19 7.81 4.57
N PRO A 113 22.29 7.14 4.20
CA PRO A 113 23.14 7.58 3.09
C PRO A 113 22.39 7.61 1.75
N ARG A 114 22.75 8.56 0.88
CA ARG A 114 22.05 8.77 -0.40
C ARG A 114 21.91 7.52 -1.26
N HIS A 115 23.00 6.76 -1.36
CA HIS A 115 23.07 5.52 -2.15
C HIS A 115 22.21 4.38 -1.58
N ASN A 116 21.82 4.44 -0.30
CA ASN A 116 21.00 3.42 0.35
C ASN A 116 19.50 3.74 0.33
N HIS A 117 19.08 4.94 -0.06
CA HIS A 117 17.67 5.33 0.02
C HIS A 117 16.74 4.42 -0.76
N GLN A 118 17.09 4.07 -2.00
CA GLN A 118 16.26 3.22 -2.85
C GLN A 118 16.07 1.84 -2.23
N THR A 119 17.15 1.22 -1.75
CA THR A 119 17.13 -0.06 -1.04
C THR A 119 16.31 0.02 0.25
N CYS A 120 16.48 1.08 1.04
CA CYS A 120 15.69 1.29 2.25
C CYS A 120 14.19 1.42 1.95
N VAL A 121 13.82 2.16 0.90
CA VAL A 121 12.42 2.33 0.47
C VAL A 121 11.85 1.00 0.01
N SER A 122 12.56 0.25 -0.83
CA SER A 122 12.11 -1.07 -1.29
C SER A 122 11.93 -2.05 -0.13
N ARG A 123 12.88 -2.08 0.81
CA ARG A 123 12.75 -2.91 2.02
C ARG A 123 11.55 -2.49 2.87
N TYR A 124 11.33 -1.18 3.01
CA TYR A 124 10.21 -0.65 3.78
C TYR A 124 8.88 -1.04 3.16
N ILE A 125 8.67 -0.76 1.87
CA ILE A 125 7.44 -1.12 1.14
C ILE A 125 7.23 -2.65 1.17
N GLY A 126 8.30 -3.43 1.04
CA GLY A 126 8.24 -4.89 1.15
C GLY A 126 7.62 -5.38 2.44
N GLN A 127 7.77 -4.65 3.55
CA GLN A 127 7.24 -4.99 4.86
C GLN A 127 5.86 -4.38 5.13
N MET A 128 5.36 -3.51 4.25
CA MET A 128 4.04 -2.90 4.43
C MET A 128 2.93 -3.92 4.12
N PRO A 129 1.98 -4.14 5.05
CA PRO A 129 0.81 -4.95 4.77
C PRO A 129 -0.05 -4.30 3.68
N PHE A 130 -0.66 -5.09 2.81
CA PHE A 130 -1.60 -4.58 1.82
C PHE A 130 -2.76 -5.53 1.55
N LEU A 131 -3.85 -4.94 1.06
CA LEU A 131 -5.03 -5.62 0.51
C LEU A 131 -5.25 -5.18 -0.93
N TRP A 132 -5.97 -5.99 -1.70
CA TRP A 132 -6.38 -5.64 -3.05
C TRP A 132 -7.81 -6.12 -3.31
N VAL A 133 -8.52 -5.39 -4.16
CA VAL A 133 -9.83 -5.78 -4.67
C VAL A 133 -9.77 -5.78 -6.19
N LYS A 134 -10.29 -6.86 -6.81
CA LYS A 134 -10.46 -6.93 -8.25
C LYS A 134 -11.49 -5.87 -8.67
N ALA A 135 -11.13 -5.04 -9.65
CA ALA A 135 -12.11 -4.23 -10.38
C ALA A 135 -12.35 -4.90 -11.73
N GLU A 136 -13.61 -5.09 -12.08
CA GLU A 136 -13.97 -5.58 -13.41
C GLU A 136 -13.88 -4.42 -14.41
N ASP A 137 -13.48 -4.74 -15.65
CA ASP A 137 -13.56 -3.78 -16.74
C ASP A 137 -15.07 -3.62 -17.06
N GLU A 138 -15.59 -2.38 -17.07
CA GLU A 138 -16.95 -2.08 -17.57
C GLU A 138 -17.11 -2.42 -19.06
#